data_AF-D5SRQ7-F1
#
_entry.id   AF-D5SRQ7-F1
#
_cell.length_a   1.000
_cell.length_b   1.000
_cell.length_c   1.000
_cell.angle_alpha   90.00
_cell.angle_beta   90.00
_cell.angle_gamma   90.00
#
_symmetry.space_group_name_H-M   'P 1'
#
loop_
_entity.id
_entity.type
_entity.pdbx_description
1 polymer ?
#
loop_
_entity_poly.entity_id
_entity_poly.type
_entity_poly.pdbx_seq_one_letter_code
_entity_poly.pdbx_strand_id
1 'polypeptide(L)'
;MDRSSDLGVASMFWWPEVILSIAIGLVICGIAVPAVLNSRESQRKVLCQQRLSRLSTGLAAHESAYGTLPPGVLWGRFQYDAPRTTYYANLLEVLGEGTLLPVPGVTWCSSQNEHVTSMPRPELLCPSDLRGGAVKNNLKCGDQAMTNYMACFGRTMADVALKRGPFFANSGLDLNRVERGRASLLLMAEYITGTPTDLRGGLWGDEAGMSLIFTSLPPNSPVPDRLYPNPRLCDPQNAVHNNVKANMPCAHGDGYLTDTAAARSHHAGGVHALFADGRIQFVSSRIDRELWQNYGVTHPESAAWETASLSEQEIDKLKLPSGKLASSQMTRE
;
A
#
# COMPACT_ATOMS: atom_id res chain seq x y z
N MET A 1 -49.59 -29.39 -73.88
CA MET A 1 -48.63 -30.01 -72.93
C MET A 1 -48.31 -28.96 -71.90
N ASP A 2 -49.05 -29.06 -70.81
CA ASP A 2 -49.13 -28.14 -69.70
C ASP A 2 -47.93 -28.39 -68.76
N ARG A 3 -47.20 -27.35 -68.38
CA ARG A 3 -46.09 -27.44 -67.42
C ARG A 3 -46.33 -26.39 -66.35
N SER A 4 -47.24 -26.75 -65.45
CA SER A 4 -47.58 -26.00 -64.25
C SER A 4 -46.35 -25.77 -63.38
N SER A 5 -46.25 -24.54 -62.93
CA SER A 5 -45.33 -23.99 -61.95
C SER A 5 -45.48 -24.64 -60.58
N ASP A 6 -44.52 -25.45 -60.17
CA ASP A 6 -44.30 -25.85 -58.78
C ASP A 6 -43.12 -25.06 -58.19
N LEU A 7 -43.34 -23.78 -57.90
CA LEU A 7 -42.54 -23.06 -56.91
C LEU A 7 -43.16 -23.35 -55.54
N GLY A 8 -42.81 -24.53 -55.01
CA GLY A 8 -43.17 -24.92 -53.66
C GLY A 8 -42.69 -23.89 -52.66
N VAL A 9 -43.64 -23.31 -51.94
CA VAL A 9 -43.47 -22.38 -50.82
C VAL A 9 -42.61 -23.08 -49.75
N ALA A 10 -41.29 -22.85 -49.78
CA ALA A 10 -40.42 -23.14 -48.65
C ALA A 10 -40.77 -22.13 -47.56
N SER A 11 -41.71 -22.50 -46.70
CA SER A 11 -42.20 -21.69 -45.60
C SER A 11 -41.04 -21.22 -44.73
N MET A 12 -40.73 -19.93 -44.85
CA MET A 12 -40.73 -18.89 -43.82
C MET A 12 -41.16 -19.30 -42.39
N PHE A 13 -40.63 -20.41 -41.86
CA PHE A 13 -41.02 -21.04 -40.58
C PHE A 13 -39.82 -21.21 -39.61
N TRP A 14 -38.80 -20.35 -39.75
CA TRP A 14 -37.61 -20.34 -38.89
C TRP A 14 -37.34 -18.99 -38.23
N TRP A 15 -38.06 -17.93 -38.61
CA TRP A 15 -37.77 -16.59 -38.13
C TRP A 15 -38.30 -16.31 -36.72
N PRO A 16 -39.56 -16.66 -36.37
CA PRO A 16 -40.09 -16.35 -35.03
C PRO A 16 -39.37 -17.08 -33.90
N GLU A 17 -39.06 -18.37 -34.05
CA GLU A 17 -38.39 -19.20 -33.04
C GLU A 17 -36.92 -18.78 -32.84
N VAL A 18 -36.23 -18.44 -33.93
CA VAL A 18 -34.86 -17.91 -33.88
C VAL A 18 -34.84 -16.52 -33.24
N ILE A 19 -35.79 -15.64 -33.57
CA ILE A 19 -35.92 -14.31 -32.94
C ILE A 19 -36.20 -14.45 -31.44
N LEU A 20 -37.12 -15.33 -31.04
CA LEU A 20 -37.41 -15.57 -29.62
C LEU A 20 -36.18 -16.08 -28.87
N SER A 21 -35.45 -17.02 -29.46
CA SER A 21 -34.23 -17.58 -28.86
C SER A 21 -33.15 -16.51 -28.68
N ILE A 22 -32.95 -15.66 -29.68
CA ILE A 22 -32.01 -14.52 -29.60
C ILE A 22 -32.49 -13.51 -28.55
N ALA A 23 -33.78 -13.18 -28.51
CA ALA A 23 -34.35 -12.24 -27.55
C ALA A 23 -34.13 -12.73 -26.10
N ILE A 24 -34.43 -14.00 -25.82
CA ILE A 24 -34.17 -14.62 -24.51
C ILE A 24 -32.67 -14.61 -24.19
N GLY A 25 -31.81 -14.95 -25.17
CA GLY A 25 -30.36 -14.91 -25.00
C GLY A 25 -29.84 -13.51 -24.63
N LEU A 26 -30.33 -12.46 -25.29
CA LEU A 26 -29.97 -11.07 -24.98
C LEU A 26 -30.45 -10.66 -23.58
N VAL A 27 -31.64 -11.08 -23.17
CA VAL A 27 -32.15 -10.84 -21.81
C VAL A 27 -31.28 -11.53 -20.76
N ILE A 28 -30.93 -12.80 -20.97
CA ILE A 28 -30.05 -13.55 -20.05
C ILE A 28 -28.67 -12.88 -19.97
N CYS A 29 -28.05 -12.56 -21.11
CA CYS A 29 -26.76 -11.86 -21.14
C CYS A 29 -26.84 -10.49 -20.45
N GLY A 30 -27.94 -9.75 -20.65
CA GLY A 30 -28.19 -8.46 -20.02
C GLY A 30 -28.22 -8.53 -18.49
N ILE A 31 -28.71 -9.62 -17.92
CA ILE A 31 -28.74 -9.84 -16.46
C ILE A 31 -27.42 -10.46 -15.96
N ALA A 32 -26.83 -11.39 -16.71
CA ALA A 32 -25.65 -12.12 -16.30
C ALA A 32 -24.38 -11.25 -16.29
N VAL A 33 -24.19 -10.35 -17.27
CA VAL A 33 -22.97 -9.54 -17.37
C VAL A 33 -22.79 -8.63 -16.14
N PRO A 34 -23.78 -7.81 -15.72
CA PRO A 34 -23.65 -6.99 -14.50
C PRO A 34 -23.40 -7.84 -13.25
N ALA A 35 -24.06 -9.01 -13.14
CA ALA A 35 -23.88 -9.91 -12.01
C ALA A 35 -22.46 -10.48 -11.93
N VAL A 36 -21.89 -10.91 -13.06
CA VAL A 36 -20.51 -11.43 -13.12
C VAL A 36 -19.50 -10.32 -12.78
N LEU A 37 -19.71 -9.09 -13.26
CA LEU A 37 -18.84 -7.96 -12.95
C LEU A 37 -18.86 -7.61 -11.45
N ASN A 38 -20.06 -7.54 -10.86
CA ASN A 38 -20.21 -7.28 -9.42
C ASN A 38 -19.61 -8.40 -8.57
N SER A 39 -19.78 -9.66 -8.98
CA SER A 39 -19.18 -10.82 -8.30
C SER A 39 -17.65 -10.77 -8.32
N ARG A 40 -17.05 -10.46 -9.48
CA ARG A 40 -15.60 -10.30 -9.61
C ARG A 40 -15.05 -9.18 -8.74
N GLU A 41 -15.73 -8.04 -8.68
CA GLU A 41 -15.30 -6.93 -7.83
C GLU A 41 -15.43 -7.25 -6.34
N SER A 42 -16.47 -7.99 -5.94
CA SER A 42 -16.60 -8.51 -4.57
C SER A 42 -15.43 -9.43 -4.20
N GLN A 43 -15.05 -10.34 -5.11
CA GLN A 43 -13.89 -11.23 -4.91
C GLN A 43 -12.59 -10.42 -4.77
N ARG A 44 -12.38 -9.38 -5.59
CA ARG A 44 -11.20 -8.52 -5.48
C ARG A 44 -11.13 -7.81 -4.12
N LYS A 45 -12.25 -7.32 -3.60
CA LYS A 45 -12.33 -6.72 -2.26
C LYS A 45 -11.94 -7.72 -1.17
N VAL A 46 -12.46 -8.95 -1.25
CA VAL A 46 -12.11 -10.02 -0.30
C VAL A 46 -10.61 -10.35 -0.36
N LEU A 47 -10.03 -10.43 -1.56
CA LEU A 47 -8.58 -10.64 -1.71
C LEU A 47 -7.77 -9.51 -1.08
N CYS A 48 -8.18 -8.25 -1.23
CA CYS A 48 -7.52 -7.13 -0.57
C CYS A 48 -7.58 -7.21 0.95
N GLN A 49 -8.75 -7.58 1.49
CA GLN A 49 -8.90 -7.82 2.94
C GLN A 49 -7.98 -8.96 3.41
N GLN A 50 -7.90 -10.06 2.67
CA GLN A 50 -7.02 -11.18 3.01
C GLN A 50 -5.54 -10.77 3.05
N ARG A 51 -5.11 -9.88 2.14
CA ARG A 51 -3.72 -9.39 2.11
C ARG A 51 -3.39 -8.47 3.26
N LEU A 52 -4.29 -7.54 3.61
CA LEU A 52 -4.18 -6.77 4.85
C LEU A 52 -4.18 -7.68 6.09
N SER A 53 -4.94 -8.77 6.07
CA SER A 53 -4.93 -9.75 7.17
C SER A 53 -3.57 -10.43 7.33
N ARG A 54 -2.86 -10.74 6.22
CA ARG A 54 -1.49 -11.28 6.29
C ARG A 54 -0.52 -10.26 6.88
N LEU A 55 -0.63 -8.99 6.50
CA LEU A 55 0.17 -7.92 7.11
C LEU A 55 -0.13 -7.76 8.61
N SER A 56 -1.41 -7.86 8.99
CA SER A 56 -1.82 -7.86 10.40
C SER A 56 -1.18 -8.99 11.19
N THR A 57 -1.07 -10.20 10.62
CA THR A 57 -0.40 -11.31 11.30
C THR A 57 1.10 -11.06 11.50
N GLY A 58 1.77 -10.43 10.53
CA GLY A 58 3.17 -10.04 10.68
C GLY A 58 3.39 -8.98 11.77
N LEU A 59 2.51 -7.96 11.83
CA LEU A 59 2.55 -6.94 12.88
C LEU A 59 2.27 -7.54 14.27
N ALA A 60 1.30 -8.44 14.38
CA ALA A 60 1.01 -9.14 15.63
C ALA A 60 2.16 -10.07 16.07
N ALA A 61 2.82 -10.75 15.12
CA ALA A 61 4.01 -11.55 15.42
C ALA A 61 5.16 -10.69 15.96
N HIS A 62 5.39 -9.51 15.37
CA HIS A 62 6.38 -8.57 15.88
C HIS A 62 6.03 -8.05 17.28
N GLU A 63 4.77 -7.66 17.51
CA GLU A 63 4.33 -7.24 18.85
C GLU A 63 4.51 -8.37 19.88
N SER A 64 4.17 -9.60 19.53
CA SER A 64 4.35 -10.75 20.43
C SER A 64 5.82 -11.04 20.74
N ALA A 65 6.73 -10.77 19.81
CA ALA A 65 8.17 -11.04 19.97
C ALA A 65 8.89 -9.92 20.73
N TYR A 66 8.55 -8.65 20.46
CA TYR A 66 9.31 -7.48 20.95
C TYR A 66 8.49 -6.54 21.85
N GLY A 67 7.21 -6.84 22.12
CA GLY A 67 6.32 -6.02 22.95
C GLY A 67 5.89 -4.68 22.31
N THR A 68 6.29 -4.42 21.07
CA THR A 68 6.04 -3.17 20.36
C THR A 68 5.75 -3.41 18.88
N LEU A 69 5.08 -2.47 18.22
CA LEU A 69 5.07 -2.40 16.75
C LEU A 69 6.49 -2.16 16.22
N PRO A 70 6.81 -2.62 15.00
CA PRO A 70 8.11 -2.36 14.42
C PRO A 70 8.34 -0.86 14.23
N PRO A 71 9.61 -0.41 14.29
CA PRO A 71 9.95 0.94 13.87
C PRO A 71 9.41 1.22 12.48
N GLY A 72 8.74 2.37 12.34
CA GLY A 72 8.15 2.78 11.07
C GLY A 72 9.22 2.98 10.01
N VAL A 73 10.26 3.70 10.40
CA VAL A 73 11.46 3.97 9.60
C VAL A 73 12.67 3.92 10.51
N LEU A 74 13.81 3.53 9.96
CA LEU A 74 15.11 3.69 10.58
C LEU A 74 15.86 4.76 9.81
N TRP A 75 16.40 5.73 10.54
CA TRP A 75 17.24 6.81 10.06
C TRP A 75 18.50 6.89 10.90
N GLY A 76 19.59 7.34 10.29
CA GLY A 76 20.81 7.73 10.99
C GLY A 76 20.63 8.97 11.85
N ARG A 77 21.65 9.83 11.86
CA ARG A 77 21.65 11.03 12.69
C ARG A 77 20.57 12.03 12.28
N PHE A 78 20.26 12.08 10.98
CA PHE A 78 19.26 12.98 10.41
C PHE A 78 18.19 12.20 9.66
N GLN A 79 17.05 12.85 9.43
CA GLN A 79 16.00 12.31 8.57
C GLN A 79 16.58 11.94 7.20
N TYR A 80 16.26 10.73 6.73
CA TYR A 80 16.77 10.14 5.49
C TYR A 80 18.27 9.81 5.44
N ASP A 81 18.99 9.90 6.56
CA ASP A 81 20.39 9.52 6.66
C ASP A 81 20.56 8.01 6.87
N ALA A 82 21.73 7.46 6.51
CA ALA A 82 22.04 6.05 6.71
C ALA A 82 22.34 5.75 8.20
N PRO A 83 21.95 4.57 8.74
CA PRO A 83 21.17 3.51 8.09
C PRO A 83 19.73 3.96 7.78
N ARG A 84 19.24 3.62 6.59
CA ARG A 84 17.91 4.05 6.12
C ARG A 84 17.09 2.87 5.62
N THR A 85 15.99 2.53 6.30
CA THR A 85 15.05 1.48 5.88
C THR A 85 13.65 1.71 6.48
N THR A 86 12.67 0.88 6.11
CA THR A 86 11.26 0.97 6.55
C THR A 86 10.87 -0.21 7.45
N TYR A 87 9.68 -0.12 8.05
CA TYR A 87 9.04 -1.18 8.84
C TYR A 87 9.02 -2.54 8.15
N TYR A 88 9.05 -2.56 6.82
CA TYR A 88 8.99 -3.78 6.03
C TYR A 88 10.18 -4.71 6.30
N ALA A 89 11.38 -4.18 6.54
CA ALA A 89 12.54 -5.00 6.89
C ALA A 89 12.31 -5.79 8.21
N ASN A 90 11.71 -5.15 9.21
CA ASN A 90 11.38 -5.80 10.48
C ASN A 90 10.26 -6.84 10.32
N LEU A 91 9.33 -6.62 9.38
CA LEU A 91 8.31 -7.63 9.04
C LEU A 91 8.94 -8.86 8.39
N LEU A 92 9.91 -8.69 7.49
CA LEU A 92 10.61 -9.82 6.86
C LEU A 92 11.34 -10.68 7.89
N GLU A 93 11.97 -10.06 8.89
CA GLU A 93 12.66 -10.76 9.98
C GLU A 93 11.72 -11.69 10.75
N VAL A 94 10.58 -11.18 11.22
CA VAL A 94 9.61 -11.98 12.00
C VAL A 94 8.86 -13.01 11.16
N LEU A 95 8.78 -12.80 9.84
CA LEU A 95 8.22 -13.75 8.89
C LEU A 95 9.22 -14.82 8.44
N GLY A 96 10.47 -14.78 8.92
CA GLY A 96 11.51 -15.74 8.55
C GLY A 96 12.06 -15.56 7.14
N GLU A 97 11.82 -14.41 6.51
CA GLU A 97 12.30 -14.05 5.16
C GLU A 97 13.64 -13.31 5.21
N GLY A 98 14.58 -13.80 6.04
CA GLY A 98 15.87 -13.13 6.30
C GLY A 98 16.77 -12.96 5.07
N THR A 99 16.53 -13.72 3.99
CA THR A 99 17.26 -13.58 2.72
C THR A 99 16.92 -12.31 1.95
N LEU A 100 15.81 -11.64 2.30
CA LEU A 100 15.33 -10.42 1.67
C LEU A 100 15.63 -9.16 2.49
N LEU A 101 16.48 -9.28 3.51
CA LEU A 101 16.88 -8.13 4.33
C LEU A 101 17.89 -7.25 3.58
N PRO A 102 17.74 -5.91 3.66
CA PRO A 102 18.72 -4.99 3.09
C PRO A 102 20.04 -5.08 3.85
N VAL A 103 21.13 -4.74 3.17
CA VAL A 103 22.47 -4.65 3.74
C VAL A 103 22.47 -3.64 4.91
N PRO A 104 22.96 -4.04 6.09
CA PRO A 104 23.01 -3.15 7.25
C PRO A 104 23.89 -1.92 7.04
N GLY A 105 23.53 -0.81 7.69
CA GLY A 105 24.36 0.41 7.72
C GLY A 105 24.30 1.29 6.47
N VAL A 106 23.69 0.82 5.38
CA VAL A 106 23.49 1.61 4.15
C VAL A 106 22.03 2.05 4.01
N THR A 107 21.75 2.85 2.99
CA THR A 107 20.37 3.22 2.64
C THR A 107 19.72 2.13 1.81
N TRP A 108 18.40 1.96 1.93
CA TRP A 108 17.60 1.10 1.06
C TRP A 108 17.80 1.43 -0.44
N CYS A 109 18.11 2.68 -0.78
CA CYS A 109 18.39 3.16 -2.14
C CYS A 109 19.81 2.80 -2.65
N SER A 110 20.67 2.23 -1.82
CA SER A 110 22.01 1.79 -2.22
C SER A 110 21.93 0.72 -3.31
N SER A 111 22.84 0.76 -4.29
CA SER A 111 22.96 -0.30 -5.32
C SER A 111 23.23 -1.68 -4.71
N GLN A 112 23.80 -1.74 -3.50
CA GLN A 112 23.98 -2.98 -2.76
C GLN A 112 22.66 -3.67 -2.43
N ASN A 113 21.55 -2.92 -2.35
CA ASN A 113 20.23 -3.44 -2.01
C ASN A 113 19.36 -3.78 -3.23
N GLU A 114 19.84 -3.58 -4.45
CA GLU A 114 19.04 -3.80 -5.67
C GLU A 114 18.48 -5.24 -5.75
N HIS A 115 19.24 -6.23 -5.29
CA HIS A 115 18.84 -7.63 -5.25
C HIS A 115 17.66 -7.93 -4.30
N VAL A 116 17.38 -7.07 -3.32
CA VAL A 116 16.20 -7.18 -2.45
C VAL A 116 15.12 -6.17 -2.83
N THR A 117 15.50 -4.95 -3.24
CA THR A 117 14.52 -3.91 -3.53
C THR A 117 13.74 -4.19 -4.80
N SER A 118 14.34 -4.85 -5.79
CA SER A 118 13.71 -5.17 -7.08
C SER A 118 12.83 -6.42 -7.04
N MET A 119 12.82 -7.17 -5.94
CA MET A 119 12.08 -8.45 -5.84
C MET A 119 10.57 -8.22 -5.78
N PRO A 120 9.80 -8.64 -6.80
CA PRO A 120 8.36 -8.37 -6.85
C PRO A 120 7.61 -9.05 -5.70
N ARG A 121 6.59 -8.36 -5.14
CA ARG A 121 5.69 -8.88 -4.10
C ARG A 121 4.22 -8.91 -4.58
N PRO A 122 3.82 -9.84 -5.46
CA PRO A 122 2.45 -9.88 -5.99
C PRO A 122 1.35 -9.99 -4.92
N GLU A 123 1.68 -10.54 -3.75
CA GLU A 123 0.83 -10.61 -2.58
C GLU A 123 0.55 -9.25 -1.92
N LEU A 124 1.35 -8.23 -2.22
CA LEU A 124 1.17 -6.85 -1.76
C LEU A 124 0.51 -5.92 -2.81
N LEU A 125 0.07 -6.47 -3.95
CA LEU A 125 -0.45 -5.68 -5.08
C LEU A 125 -1.94 -5.89 -5.35
N CYS A 126 -2.81 -4.93 -5.02
CA CYS A 126 -4.26 -4.96 -5.21
C CYS A 126 -4.67 -5.44 -6.63
N PRO A 127 -5.50 -6.49 -6.80
CA PRO A 127 -5.92 -6.97 -8.12
C PRO A 127 -6.81 -5.96 -8.87
N SER A 128 -7.35 -4.96 -8.17
CA SER A 128 -8.12 -3.87 -8.77
C SER A 128 -7.23 -2.73 -9.27
N ASP A 129 -5.98 -2.68 -8.81
CA ASP A 129 -5.02 -1.69 -9.25
C ASP A 129 -4.14 -2.26 -10.38
N LEU A 130 -4.49 -1.89 -11.61
CA LEU A 130 -3.83 -2.38 -12.81
C LEU A 130 -2.70 -1.45 -13.30
N ARG A 131 -2.32 -0.43 -12.50
CA ARG A 131 -1.40 0.63 -12.95
C ARG A 131 0.06 0.40 -12.60
N GLY A 132 0.34 -0.35 -11.54
CA GLY A 132 1.64 -0.32 -10.87
C GLY A 132 2.71 -1.22 -11.45
N GLY A 133 2.34 -2.32 -12.11
CA GLY A 133 3.27 -3.44 -12.21
C GLY A 133 3.77 -3.89 -10.83
N ALA A 134 4.61 -4.92 -10.80
CA ALA A 134 5.19 -5.38 -9.54
C ALA A 134 6.49 -4.66 -9.17
N VAL A 135 7.13 -4.02 -10.16
CA VAL A 135 8.45 -3.40 -10.04
C VAL A 135 8.49 -2.15 -10.91
N LYS A 136 9.15 -1.09 -10.45
CA LYS A 136 9.40 0.15 -11.20
C LYS A 136 10.81 0.66 -11.02
N ASN A 137 11.31 1.33 -12.05
CA ASN A 137 12.64 1.90 -12.04
C ASN A 137 12.66 3.29 -11.35
N ASN A 138 13.44 3.42 -10.28
CA ASN A 138 13.60 4.67 -9.52
C ASN A 138 14.64 5.63 -10.15
N LEU A 139 15.33 5.26 -11.23
CA LEU A 139 16.54 5.89 -11.80
C LEU A 139 17.72 5.93 -10.84
N LYS A 140 17.53 6.53 -9.66
CA LYS A 140 18.57 6.75 -8.65
C LYS A 140 18.89 5.48 -7.87
N CYS A 141 17.85 4.72 -7.53
CA CYS A 141 17.93 3.61 -6.59
C CYS A 141 17.72 2.23 -7.24
N GLY A 142 17.81 2.15 -8.58
CA GLY A 142 17.50 0.93 -9.34
C GLY A 142 16.01 0.58 -9.35
N ASP A 143 15.72 -0.69 -9.62
CA ASP A 143 14.36 -1.23 -9.67
C ASP A 143 13.80 -1.52 -8.27
N GLN A 144 12.50 -1.24 -8.09
CA GLN A 144 11.83 -1.27 -6.79
C GLN A 144 10.48 -1.94 -6.85
N ALA A 145 10.26 -2.85 -5.92
CA ALA A 145 9.01 -3.53 -5.67
C ALA A 145 7.94 -2.53 -5.26
N MET A 146 6.72 -2.78 -5.72
CA MET A 146 5.56 -1.94 -5.46
C MET A 146 4.61 -2.60 -4.45
N THR A 147 3.82 -1.79 -3.76
CA THR A 147 2.78 -2.19 -2.81
C THR A 147 1.55 -1.29 -2.92
N ASN A 148 0.40 -1.88 -2.63
CA ASN A 148 -0.87 -1.18 -2.44
C ASN A 148 -1.27 -1.08 -0.97
N TYR A 149 -0.45 -1.56 -0.05
CA TYR A 149 -0.75 -1.58 1.39
C TYR A 149 0.38 -0.88 2.14
N MET A 150 0.06 0.26 2.73
CA MET A 150 1.04 1.17 3.34
C MET A 150 0.72 1.40 4.80
N ALA A 151 1.76 1.63 5.60
CA ALA A 151 1.61 1.94 7.01
C ALA A 151 1.22 3.40 7.22
N CYS A 152 0.45 3.65 8.29
CA CYS A 152 -0.01 4.98 8.69
C CYS A 152 0.98 5.62 9.66
N PHE A 153 1.47 6.80 9.32
CA PHE A 153 2.54 7.46 10.07
C PHE A 153 2.07 8.69 10.87
N GLY A 154 0.76 8.91 10.93
CA GLY A 154 0.19 10.11 11.53
C GLY A 154 -0.70 10.86 10.57
N ARG A 155 -0.77 12.18 10.75
CA ARG A 155 -1.47 13.12 9.87
C ARG A 155 -0.55 13.67 8.81
N THR A 156 0.72 13.91 9.14
CA THR A 156 1.74 14.41 8.21
C THR A 156 3.10 13.85 8.59
N MET A 157 4.11 14.04 7.74
CA MET A 157 5.48 13.63 8.05
C MET A 157 6.03 14.26 9.35
N ALA A 158 5.50 15.41 9.78
CA ALA A 158 5.80 15.98 11.09
C ALA A 158 5.56 14.99 12.25
N ASP A 159 4.52 14.15 12.16
CA ASP A 159 4.19 13.16 13.19
C ASP A 159 5.16 11.97 13.23
N VAL A 160 5.98 11.79 12.18
CA VAL A 160 7.06 10.78 12.18
C VAL A 160 8.20 11.24 13.08
N ALA A 161 8.58 12.51 12.97
CA ALA A 161 9.61 13.14 13.77
C ALA A 161 9.14 13.40 15.21
N LEU A 162 7.91 13.87 15.36
CA LEU A 162 7.26 14.14 16.66
C LEU A 162 6.68 12.89 17.31
N LYS A 163 6.74 11.76 16.61
CA LYS A 163 6.32 10.45 17.09
C LYS A 163 4.87 10.44 17.58
N ARG A 164 3.94 10.85 16.73
CA ARG A 164 2.51 10.95 17.07
C ARG A 164 1.64 9.88 16.42
N GLY A 165 2.14 9.27 15.35
CA GLY A 165 1.47 8.16 14.66
C GLY A 165 1.73 6.78 15.29
N PRO A 166 1.13 5.73 14.71
CA PRO A 166 1.41 4.33 15.06
C PRO A 166 2.81 3.88 14.67
N PHE A 167 3.32 4.45 13.58
CA PHE A 167 4.66 4.22 13.05
C PHE A 167 5.43 5.54 13.01
N PHE A 168 6.70 5.49 13.39
CA PHE A 168 7.58 6.67 13.50
C PHE A 168 9.06 6.26 13.42
N ALA A 169 9.95 7.25 13.45
CA ALA A 169 11.38 7.03 13.29
C ALA A 169 12.04 6.41 14.53
N ASN A 170 12.94 5.45 14.32
CA ASN A 170 13.94 4.95 15.28
C ASN A 170 13.37 4.41 16.59
N SER A 171 12.18 3.82 16.57
CA SER A 171 11.52 3.32 17.77
C SER A 171 10.21 2.62 17.40
N GLY A 172 9.74 1.71 18.27
CA GLY A 172 8.45 1.05 18.14
C GLY A 172 7.39 1.62 19.10
N LEU A 173 6.11 1.41 18.77
CA LEU A 173 4.97 1.77 19.63
C LEU A 173 4.54 0.58 20.48
N ASP A 174 4.49 0.75 21.80
CA ASP A 174 3.77 -0.17 22.68
C ASP A 174 2.25 0.13 22.58
N LEU A 175 1.50 -0.83 22.04
CA LEU A 175 0.07 -0.67 21.81
C LEU A 175 -0.75 -0.58 23.12
N ASN A 176 -0.18 -0.96 24.26
CA ASN A 176 -0.84 -0.80 25.56
C ASN A 176 -0.83 0.66 26.06
N ARG A 177 -0.01 1.53 25.45
CA ARG A 177 0.09 2.96 25.77
C ARG A 177 -0.83 3.85 24.93
N VAL A 178 -1.65 3.27 24.05
CA VAL A 178 -2.56 4.02 23.19
C VAL A 178 -3.79 4.46 23.99
N GLU A 179 -3.84 5.74 24.38
CA GLU A 179 -4.90 6.30 25.24
C GLU A 179 -6.31 6.14 24.68
N ARG A 180 -6.46 6.25 23.36
CA ARG A 180 -7.76 6.16 22.67
C ARG A 180 -8.25 4.72 22.49
N GLY A 181 -7.42 3.74 22.81
CA GLY A 181 -7.67 2.33 22.57
C GLY A 181 -7.21 1.85 21.20
N ARG A 182 -6.87 0.56 21.13
CA ARG A 182 -6.30 -0.10 19.94
C ARG A 182 -7.28 -0.12 18.76
N ALA A 183 -8.58 -0.23 19.02
CA ALA A 183 -9.63 -0.29 18.00
C ALA A 183 -9.80 1.01 17.19
N SER A 184 -9.32 2.13 17.71
CA SER A 184 -9.36 3.44 17.04
C SER A 184 -8.01 3.85 16.44
N LEU A 185 -7.02 2.97 16.36
CA LEU A 185 -5.72 3.30 15.79
C LEU A 185 -5.56 2.61 14.43
N LEU A 186 -5.44 3.42 13.37
CA LEU A 186 -5.18 2.96 12.01
C LEU A 186 -3.71 2.54 11.88
N LEU A 187 -3.45 1.28 11.52
CA LEU A 187 -2.09 0.81 11.28
C LEU A 187 -1.72 0.87 9.80
N MET A 188 -2.58 0.38 8.92
CA MET A 188 -2.31 0.35 7.48
C MET A 188 -3.58 0.61 6.69
N ALA A 189 -3.45 1.11 5.47
CA ALA A 189 -4.57 1.19 4.55
C ALA A 189 -4.12 0.95 3.11
N GLU A 190 -5.12 0.77 2.24
CA GLU A 190 -4.88 0.75 0.82
C GLU A 190 -4.33 2.09 0.32
N TYR A 191 -3.42 1.98 -0.63
CA TYR A 191 -2.97 3.05 -1.49
C TYR A 191 -2.91 2.54 -2.93
N ILE A 192 -2.71 3.44 -3.88
CA ILE A 192 -2.59 3.12 -5.30
C ILE A 192 -1.13 3.16 -5.75
N THR A 193 -0.82 2.33 -6.72
CA THR A 193 0.43 2.38 -7.42
C THR A 193 0.33 3.42 -8.54
N GLY A 194 1.39 4.21 -8.72
CA GLY A 194 1.49 5.18 -9.80
C GLY A 194 1.46 4.51 -11.18
N THR A 195 1.58 5.30 -12.24
CA THR A 195 1.92 4.81 -13.58
C THR A 195 3.37 4.26 -13.65
N PRO A 196 3.83 3.65 -14.75
CA PRO A 196 5.19 3.09 -14.84
C PRO A 196 6.33 4.09 -14.59
N THR A 197 6.11 5.40 -14.77
CA THR A 197 7.11 6.46 -14.51
C THR A 197 6.92 7.14 -13.16
N ASP A 198 6.01 6.62 -12.33
CA ASP A 198 5.57 7.20 -11.06
C ASP A 198 5.77 6.18 -9.93
N LEU A 199 6.53 6.58 -8.91
CA LEU A 199 7.03 5.74 -7.83
C LEU A 199 6.07 5.65 -6.64
N ARG A 200 4.87 6.24 -6.73
CA ARG A 200 3.83 6.00 -5.75
C ARG A 200 3.55 4.51 -5.65
N GLY A 201 3.52 3.99 -4.43
CA GLY A 201 3.51 2.55 -4.19
C GLY A 201 4.87 1.93 -3.90
N GLY A 202 5.98 2.67 -3.89
CA GLY A 202 7.30 2.08 -3.67
C GLY A 202 7.43 1.46 -2.28
N LEU A 203 7.67 0.14 -2.22
CA LEU A 203 7.63 -0.64 -0.97
C LEU A 203 8.74 -0.26 0.03
N TRP A 204 9.92 0.11 -0.48
CA TRP A 204 11.10 0.35 0.35
C TRP A 204 11.33 1.83 0.68
N GLY A 205 10.60 2.74 0.03
CA GLY A 205 10.76 4.17 0.24
C GLY A 205 10.01 4.66 1.47
N ASP A 206 10.66 5.48 2.25
CA ASP A 206 10.19 6.13 3.47
C ASP A 206 9.66 7.56 3.22
N GLU A 207 9.24 7.84 1.99
CA GLU A 207 8.58 9.07 1.58
C GLU A 207 7.05 8.93 1.59
N ALA A 208 6.34 10.04 1.76
CA ALA A 208 4.88 10.07 1.61
C ALA A 208 4.48 9.53 0.23
N GLY A 209 3.50 8.61 0.20
CA GLY A 209 3.03 7.98 -1.03
C GLY A 209 3.93 6.85 -1.55
N MET A 210 5.05 6.56 -0.89
CA MET A 210 5.87 5.36 -1.12
C MET A 210 5.44 4.21 -0.21
N SER A 211 6.00 4.01 0.98
CA SER A 211 5.47 3.03 1.95
C SER A 211 4.67 3.67 3.09
N LEU A 212 4.53 5.01 3.04
CA LEU A 212 3.91 5.83 4.07
C LEU A 212 2.61 6.45 3.56
N ILE A 213 1.55 6.27 4.31
CA ILE A 213 0.31 7.05 4.20
C ILE A 213 0.06 7.84 5.47
N PHE A 214 -0.82 8.81 5.32
CA PHE A 214 -1.15 9.78 6.35
C PHE A 214 -2.64 10.09 6.34
N THR A 215 -3.11 10.60 7.47
CA THR A 215 -4.53 10.87 7.72
C THR A 215 -4.91 12.34 7.60
N SER A 216 -4.02 13.22 7.12
CA SER A 216 -4.35 14.65 6.91
C SER A 216 -5.60 14.85 6.05
N LEU A 217 -5.82 13.95 5.10
CA LEU A 217 -6.92 13.93 4.14
C LEU A 217 -7.68 12.59 4.22
N PRO A 218 -9.01 12.60 4.02
CA PRO A 218 -9.81 11.39 4.02
C PRO A 218 -9.49 10.49 2.81
N PRO A 219 -9.90 9.20 2.83
CA PRO A 219 -9.59 8.26 1.76
C PRO A 219 -10.10 8.71 0.39
N ASN A 220 -9.29 8.54 -0.66
CA ASN A 220 -9.59 8.99 -2.04
C ASN A 220 -9.93 10.48 -2.15
N SER A 221 -9.36 11.33 -1.28
CA SER A 221 -9.56 12.77 -1.35
C SER A 221 -9.20 13.31 -2.75
N PRO A 222 -10.04 14.19 -3.35
CA PRO A 222 -9.68 14.89 -4.58
C PRO A 222 -8.62 15.98 -4.36
N VAL A 223 -8.36 16.33 -3.10
CA VAL A 223 -7.27 17.23 -2.73
C VAL A 223 -5.93 16.52 -3.01
N PRO A 224 -4.95 17.19 -3.62
CA PRO A 224 -3.66 16.60 -3.93
C PRO A 224 -2.92 16.10 -2.69
N ASP A 225 -2.25 14.95 -2.83
CA ASP A 225 -1.20 14.56 -1.91
C ASP A 225 -0.03 15.53 -2.04
N ARG A 226 0.63 15.86 -0.92
CA ARG A 226 1.86 16.66 -0.92
C ARG A 226 3.03 15.70 -0.86
N LEU A 227 3.67 15.48 -2.01
CA LEU A 227 4.71 14.48 -2.15
C LEU A 227 6.07 15.14 -2.30
N TYR A 228 7.12 14.44 -1.89
CA TYR A 228 8.50 14.88 -2.04
C TYR A 228 8.72 15.35 -3.50
N PRO A 229 9.33 16.53 -3.72
CA PRO A 229 9.50 17.14 -5.05
C PRO A 229 10.53 16.39 -5.91
N ASN A 230 10.12 15.20 -6.35
CA ASN A 230 10.84 14.31 -7.25
C ASN A 230 9.99 14.13 -8.51
N PRO A 231 10.56 14.36 -9.71
CA PRO A 231 9.85 14.20 -10.98
C PRO A 231 9.29 12.79 -11.24
N ARG A 232 9.71 11.78 -10.49
CA ARG A 232 9.17 10.41 -10.53
C ARG A 232 8.21 10.08 -9.39
N LEU A 233 7.97 10.98 -8.44
CA LEU A 233 6.96 10.79 -7.39
C LEU A 233 5.78 11.73 -7.59
N CYS A 234 6.05 13.00 -7.88
CA CYS A 234 5.06 13.96 -8.31
C CYS A 234 5.69 15.01 -9.25
N ASP A 235 5.20 15.05 -10.48
CA ASP A 235 5.32 16.20 -11.37
C ASP A 235 3.93 16.83 -11.55
N PRO A 236 3.65 17.99 -10.90
CA PRO A 236 2.36 18.66 -10.97
C PRO A 236 1.95 19.10 -12.39
N GLN A 237 2.91 19.28 -13.29
CA GLN A 237 2.68 19.70 -14.68
C GLN A 237 2.45 18.50 -15.60
N ASN A 238 2.81 17.30 -15.16
CA ASN A 238 2.62 16.07 -15.90
C ASN A 238 1.24 15.46 -15.61
N ALA A 239 0.36 15.48 -16.60
CA ALA A 239 -1.00 14.91 -16.50
C ALA A 239 -1.03 13.39 -16.25
N VAL A 240 0.09 12.69 -16.43
CA VAL A 240 0.23 11.27 -16.07
C VAL A 240 0.42 11.10 -14.56
N HIS A 241 1.20 11.98 -13.94
CA HIS A 241 1.50 11.94 -12.50
C HIS A 241 0.42 12.65 -11.69
N ASN A 242 0.08 13.89 -12.06
CA ASN A 242 -1.01 14.63 -11.46
C ASN A 242 -2.34 14.34 -12.19
N ASN A 243 -2.99 13.24 -11.82
CA ASN A 243 -4.18 12.76 -12.51
C ASN A 243 -5.37 12.56 -11.56
N VAL A 244 -6.19 13.60 -11.40
CA VAL A 244 -7.39 13.57 -10.56
C VAL A 244 -8.36 12.46 -10.98
N LYS A 245 -8.55 12.24 -12.29
CA LYS A 245 -9.48 11.22 -12.82
C LYS A 245 -9.04 9.80 -12.48
N ALA A 246 -7.73 9.59 -12.36
CA ALA A 246 -7.15 8.33 -11.94
C ALA A 246 -6.99 8.22 -10.42
N ASN A 247 -7.61 9.10 -9.62
CA ASN A 247 -7.45 9.18 -8.16
C ASN A 247 -6.00 9.46 -7.73
N MET A 248 -5.24 10.18 -8.56
CA MET A 248 -3.82 10.43 -8.41
C MET A 248 -3.45 11.94 -8.32
N PRO A 249 -4.24 12.82 -7.69
CA PRO A 249 -3.87 14.23 -7.59
C PRO A 249 -2.59 14.40 -6.75
N CYS A 250 -1.64 15.18 -7.22
CA CYS A 250 -0.40 15.42 -6.47
C CYS A 250 0.07 16.88 -6.60
N ALA A 251 0.75 17.36 -5.56
CA ALA A 251 1.43 18.63 -5.50
C ALA A 251 2.79 18.45 -4.81
N HIS A 252 3.71 19.38 -5.03
CA HIS A 252 4.97 19.39 -4.30
C HIS A 252 4.72 19.71 -2.81
N GLY A 253 5.24 18.84 -1.95
CA GLY A 253 5.47 19.17 -0.54
C GLY A 253 6.80 19.88 -0.33
N ASP A 254 7.22 19.99 0.93
CA ASP A 254 8.52 20.55 1.31
C ASP A 254 9.64 19.49 1.31
N GLY A 255 9.28 18.21 1.13
CA GLY A 255 10.21 17.10 1.25
C GLY A 255 10.60 16.78 2.69
N TYR A 256 9.93 17.40 3.66
CA TYR A 256 10.21 17.27 5.08
C TYR A 256 8.92 17.10 5.87
N LEU A 257 8.41 18.13 6.54
CA LEU A 257 7.39 17.98 7.58
C LEU A 257 5.96 18.02 7.02
N THR A 258 5.77 18.70 5.89
CA THR A 258 4.43 18.94 5.31
C THR A 258 3.99 17.86 4.34
N ASP A 259 4.91 16.96 3.97
CA ASP A 259 4.63 15.83 3.10
C ASP A 259 3.54 14.93 3.68
N THR A 260 2.60 14.53 2.83
CA THR A 260 1.42 13.75 3.21
C THR A 260 0.82 13.06 1.98
N ALA A 261 0.34 11.83 2.17
CA ALA A 261 -0.34 11.04 1.15
C ALA A 261 -1.58 10.39 1.76
N ALA A 262 -2.76 10.70 1.22
CA ALA A 262 -4.02 10.14 1.70
C ALA A 262 -4.10 8.64 1.40
N ALA A 263 -4.87 7.86 2.17
CA ALA A 263 -5.21 6.50 1.75
C ALA A 263 -5.98 6.52 0.42
N ARG A 264 -5.70 5.59 -0.50
CA ARG A 264 -6.28 5.58 -1.85
C ARG A 264 -6.56 4.17 -2.36
N SER A 265 -7.65 3.97 -3.09
CA SER A 265 -8.02 2.69 -3.68
C SER A 265 -8.87 2.90 -4.94
N HIS A 266 -8.91 1.88 -5.80
CA HIS A 266 -9.83 1.83 -6.94
C HIS A 266 -11.16 1.16 -6.61
N HIS A 267 -11.31 0.64 -5.38
CA HIS A 267 -12.60 0.20 -4.89
C HIS A 267 -13.55 1.39 -4.77
N ALA A 268 -14.78 1.21 -5.25
CA ALA A 268 -15.78 2.27 -5.22
C ALA A 268 -16.11 2.70 -3.77
N GLY A 269 -15.96 4.00 -3.51
CA GLY A 269 -16.49 4.66 -2.31
C GLY A 269 -15.61 4.67 -1.06
N GLY A 270 -14.39 4.11 -1.11
CA GLY A 270 -13.54 4.01 0.09
C GLY A 270 -12.26 3.23 -0.10
N VAL A 271 -11.66 2.81 1.02
CA VAL A 271 -10.44 2.01 1.12
C VAL A 271 -10.60 0.92 2.16
N HIS A 272 -9.89 -0.19 2.03
CA HIS A 272 -9.69 -1.09 3.17
C HIS A 272 -8.61 -0.53 4.11
N ALA A 273 -8.90 -0.58 5.40
CA ALA A 273 -8.05 -0.09 6.47
C ALA A 273 -7.92 -1.16 7.56
N LEU A 274 -6.70 -1.36 8.04
CA LEU A 274 -6.33 -2.25 9.13
C LEU A 274 -6.14 -1.43 10.42
N PHE A 275 -6.83 -1.83 11.48
CA PHE A 275 -6.75 -1.21 12.80
C PHE A 275 -5.89 -2.05 13.77
N ALA A 276 -5.44 -1.45 14.87
CA ALA A 276 -4.50 -2.08 15.81
C ALA A 276 -5.09 -3.19 16.69
N ASP A 277 -6.41 -3.40 16.62
CA ASP A 277 -7.13 -4.56 17.14
C ASP A 277 -7.17 -5.74 16.14
N GLY A 278 -6.54 -5.61 14.98
CA GLY A 278 -6.53 -6.61 13.90
C GLY A 278 -7.76 -6.53 12.98
N ARG A 279 -8.70 -5.61 13.23
CA ARG A 279 -9.90 -5.45 12.43
C ARG A 279 -9.57 -4.81 11.09
N ILE A 280 -10.14 -5.38 10.03
CA ILE A 280 -10.08 -4.80 8.69
C ILE A 280 -11.46 -4.27 8.35
N GLN A 281 -11.55 -2.99 8.03
CA GLN A 281 -12.80 -2.32 7.71
C GLN A 281 -12.69 -1.58 6.38
N PHE A 282 -13.76 -1.59 5.59
CA PHE A 282 -13.91 -0.67 4.47
C PHE A 282 -14.34 0.71 4.99
N VAL A 283 -13.46 1.70 4.87
CA VAL A 283 -13.69 3.08 5.33
C VAL A 283 -14.10 3.94 4.15
N SER A 284 -15.24 4.63 4.29
CA SER A 284 -15.77 5.47 3.22
C SER A 284 -14.89 6.70 2.98
N SER A 285 -14.75 7.10 1.72
CA SER A 285 -14.19 8.39 1.31
C SER A 285 -14.98 9.61 1.82
N ARG A 286 -16.21 9.39 2.30
CA ARG A 286 -17.07 10.43 2.89
C ARG A 286 -16.98 10.49 4.42
N ILE A 287 -16.06 9.75 5.03
CA ILE A 287 -15.81 9.84 6.47
C ILE A 287 -15.51 11.29 6.85
N ASP A 288 -15.97 11.70 8.03
CA ASP A 288 -15.57 12.98 8.60
C ASP A 288 -14.05 13.08 8.71
N ARG A 289 -13.50 14.24 8.31
CA ARG A 289 -12.06 14.44 8.22
C ARG A 289 -11.40 14.40 9.59
N GLU A 290 -12.02 14.98 10.60
CA GLU A 290 -11.49 15.01 11.95
C GLU A 290 -11.48 13.60 12.54
N LEU A 291 -12.54 12.83 12.35
CA LEU A 291 -12.60 11.42 12.73
C LEU A 291 -11.50 10.59 12.06
N TRP A 292 -11.23 10.81 10.77
CA TRP A 292 -10.17 10.12 10.06
C TRP A 292 -8.77 10.49 10.57
N GLN A 293 -8.50 11.78 10.76
CA GLN A 293 -7.25 12.29 11.36
C GLN A 293 -7.02 11.72 12.77
N ASN A 294 -8.11 11.52 13.51
CA ASN A 294 -8.10 10.95 14.83
C ASN A 294 -7.69 9.48 14.85
N TYR A 295 -7.96 8.71 13.79
CA TYR A 295 -7.47 7.33 13.69
C TYR A 295 -5.96 7.25 13.44
N GLY A 296 -5.34 8.30 12.92
CA GLY A 296 -3.91 8.31 12.60
C GLY A 296 -3.00 8.66 13.77
N VAL A 297 -3.53 9.06 14.93
CA VAL A 297 -2.72 9.54 16.06
C VAL A 297 -2.95 8.72 17.32
N THR A 298 -1.90 8.59 18.13
CA THR A 298 -1.92 7.82 19.38
C THR A 298 -2.43 8.62 20.58
N HIS A 299 -2.41 9.96 20.49
CA HIS A 299 -2.74 10.90 21.58
C HIS A 299 -3.36 12.22 21.04
N PRO A 300 -3.97 13.06 21.89
CA PRO A 300 -4.39 14.42 21.55
C PRO A 300 -3.18 15.33 21.23
N GLU A 301 -3.33 16.28 20.31
CA GLU A 301 -2.27 17.06 19.62
C GLU A 301 -1.10 17.63 20.45
N SER A 302 -1.25 17.75 21.77
CA SER A 302 -0.28 18.36 22.68
C SER A 302 0.79 17.42 23.27
N ALA A 303 0.73 16.09 23.06
CA ALA A 303 1.51 15.13 23.85
C ALA A 303 2.45 14.20 23.03
N ALA A 304 3.63 14.65 22.61
CA ALA A 304 4.63 13.71 22.06
C ALA A 304 5.06 12.70 23.12
N TRP A 305 5.24 11.43 22.76
CA TRP A 305 5.68 10.41 23.72
C TRP A 305 7.20 10.47 23.95
N GLU A 306 7.63 9.89 25.08
CA GLU A 306 8.92 9.18 25.28
C GLU A 306 8.61 7.67 25.45
N THR A 307 8.66 6.88 24.37
CA THR A 307 8.73 5.42 24.33
C THR A 307 10.21 5.07 24.30
N ALA A 308 10.53 3.78 24.34
CA ALA A 308 11.90 3.29 24.22
C ALA A 308 12.58 3.91 22.98
N SER A 309 13.27 5.03 23.21
CA SER A 309 14.16 5.65 22.27
C SER A 309 15.36 4.74 22.22
N LEU A 310 15.66 4.23 21.04
CA LEU A 310 16.91 3.53 20.83
C LEU A 310 18.04 4.49 21.19
N SER A 311 18.82 4.16 22.21
CA SER A 311 20.12 4.80 22.46
C SER A 311 20.99 4.67 21.21
N GLU A 312 22.02 5.52 21.05
CA GLU A 312 22.96 5.38 19.93
C GLU A 312 23.53 3.94 19.85
N GLN A 313 23.73 3.28 20.99
CA GLN A 313 24.14 1.87 21.06
C GLN A 313 23.04 0.87 20.66
N GLU A 314 21.77 1.18 20.86
CA GLU A 314 20.64 0.34 20.41
C GLU A 314 20.35 0.53 18.92
N ILE A 315 20.54 1.75 18.38
CA ILE A 315 20.60 1.98 16.93
C ILE A 315 21.76 1.18 16.33
N ASP A 316 22.90 1.13 17.02
CA ASP A 316 24.05 0.31 16.61
C ASP A 316 23.81 -1.20 16.74
N LYS A 317 22.92 -1.65 17.62
CA LYS A 317 22.47 -3.06 17.76
C LYS A 317 21.33 -3.43 16.80
N LEU A 318 20.60 -2.44 16.29
CA LEU A 318 19.62 -2.57 15.22
C LEU A 318 20.24 -2.44 13.83
N LYS A 319 21.58 -2.33 13.76
CA LYS A 319 22.32 -3.09 12.74
C LYS A 319 21.82 -4.52 12.86
N LEU A 320 20.91 -4.90 11.96
CA LEU A 320 20.23 -6.20 11.92
C LEU A 320 21.19 -7.27 12.46
N PRO A 321 20.83 -8.00 13.52
CA PRO A 321 21.73 -8.96 14.12
C PRO A 321 22.18 -9.92 13.03
N SER A 322 23.50 -10.02 12.82
CA SER A 322 24.12 -11.10 12.06
C SER A 322 24.00 -12.40 12.86
N GLY A 323 22.77 -12.86 13.01
CA GLY A 323 22.40 -14.11 13.67
C GLY A 323 22.59 -15.29 12.73
N LYS A 324 23.81 -15.83 12.71
CA LYS A 324 24.14 -17.21 12.29
C LYS A 324 23.63 -17.63 10.89
N LEU A 325 24.30 -17.13 9.84
CA LEU A 325 24.66 -18.05 8.77
C LEU A 325 25.85 -18.86 9.28
N ALA A 326 25.57 -20.12 9.57
CA ALA A 326 26.56 -21.12 9.92
C ALA A 326 27.71 -21.09 8.92
N SER A 327 28.91 -21.24 9.44
CA SER A 327 30.08 -21.66 8.71
C SER A 327 29.74 -22.84 7.78
N SER A 328 29.75 -22.59 6.47
CA SER A 328 30.06 -23.61 5.49
C SER A 328 30.87 -22.96 4.37
N GLN A 329 32.19 -23.02 4.55
CA GLN A 329 33.17 -23.29 3.50
C GLN A 329 32.83 -22.77 2.09
N MET A 330 33.46 -21.66 1.71
CA MET A 330 34.12 -21.59 0.40
C MET A 330 35.59 -21.26 0.65
N THR A 331 36.33 -22.32 0.96
CA THR A 331 37.75 -22.38 0.67
C THR A 331 37.95 -22.18 -0.83
N ARG A 332 38.90 -21.29 -1.15
CA ARG A 332 39.75 -21.28 -2.34
C ARG A 332 39.58 -22.50 -3.26
N GLU A 333 39.22 -22.24 -4.51
CA GLU A 333 40.06 -22.41 -5.71
C GLU A 333 39.40 -21.70 -6.90
#